data_AF-A0AAV0DNS4-F1
#
_entry.id   AF-A0AAV0DNS4-F1
#
_cell.length_a   1.000
_cell.length_b   1.000
_cell.length_c   1.000
_cell.angle_alpha   90.00
_cell.angle_beta   90.00
_cell.angle_gamma   90.00
#
_symmetry.space_group_name_H-M   'P 1'
#
loop_
_entity.id
_entity.type
_entity.pdbx_description
1 polymer ?
#
loop_
_entity_poly.entity_id
_entity_poly.type
_entity_poly.pdbx_seq_one_letter_code
_entity_poly.pdbx_strand_id
1 'polypeptide(L)'
;MHIEKNICESLISTLLHNAKSKDGINARKDLEDIGIRNDLHPEQRGTRMYLPPAPHTFSKSEKKKFCKRIYDFKSPDGYCSNIGNCIALEECKIMGLKSHDYHVLMQQLLAVAIRGLLPKGCQKAIIRLSRFFNTLCQRAIDSEKLLSLEYEISEILCQLERFFPPSFFDIMIHLPIHLAREARLCGPVHFRWMYPFERYMKALKKCVRNTARPEGCIAESYLAEECIAFCREFLEKSLHVEENEVRNVEFENDTILEGRPISKTTAIMLTDKEKNIAHRSVILNTSIMDPFVQMHLEELQSKHKQLEKNQTILWKQHNEKITEWIKAKIPITSTNHSKTLRWLAYGPKKSALSCKGYIINGMR
;
A
#
# COMPACT_ATOMS: atom_id res chain seq x y z
N MET A 1 21.67 4.99 -5.64
CA MET A 1 20.53 4.92 -6.59
C MET A 1 19.60 3.75 -6.30
N HIS A 2 20.08 2.50 -6.19
CA HIS A 2 19.26 1.33 -5.90
C HIS A 2 19.63 0.67 -4.56
N ILE A 3 20.07 1.46 -3.58
CA ILE A 3 20.63 0.95 -2.31
C ILE A 3 19.60 0.05 -1.62
N GLU A 4 18.42 0.59 -1.33
CA GLU A 4 17.35 -0.16 -0.65
C GLU A 4 16.92 -1.40 -1.45
N LYS A 5 16.76 -1.26 -2.77
CA LYS A 5 16.44 -2.38 -3.66
C LYS A 5 17.50 -3.49 -3.58
N ASN A 6 18.77 -3.15 -3.70
CA ASN A 6 19.88 -4.11 -3.72
C ASN A 6 20.04 -4.81 -2.36
N ILE A 7 19.85 -4.06 -1.26
CA ILE A 7 19.82 -4.61 0.09
C ILE A 7 18.65 -5.59 0.22
N CYS A 8 17.44 -5.19 -0.20
CA CYS A 8 16.25 -6.03 -0.11
C CYS A 8 16.39 -7.31 -0.96
N GLU A 9 16.89 -7.20 -2.19
CA GLU A 9 17.15 -8.32 -3.08
C GLU A 9 18.18 -9.28 -2.49
N SER A 10 19.30 -8.77 -1.95
CA SER A 10 20.34 -9.58 -1.33
C SER A 10 19.84 -10.28 -0.07
N LEU A 11 19.06 -9.57 0.75
CA LEU A 11 18.48 -10.09 1.98
C LEU A 11 17.47 -11.20 1.68
N ILE A 12 16.49 -10.97 0.80
CA ILE A 12 15.50 -11.98 0.40
C ILE A 12 16.19 -13.20 -0.23
N SER A 13 17.18 -12.97 -1.09
CA SER A 13 17.90 -14.05 -1.77
C SER A 13 18.69 -14.93 -0.80
N THR A 14 19.27 -14.31 0.23
CA THR A 14 19.99 -14.99 1.31
C THR A 14 19.02 -15.75 2.23
N LEU A 15 17.93 -15.12 2.66
CA LEU A 15 16.89 -15.76 3.48
C LEU A 15 16.27 -17.00 2.79
N LEU A 16 15.99 -16.90 1.49
CA LEU A 16 15.44 -18.00 0.69
C LEU A 16 16.51 -18.99 0.21
N HIS A 17 17.80 -18.70 0.39
CA HIS A 17 18.92 -19.48 -0.12
C HIS A 17 18.73 -19.89 -1.58
N ASN A 18 18.58 -18.88 -2.46
CA ASN A 18 18.42 -19.05 -3.90
C ASN A 18 19.77 -18.82 -4.63
N ALA A 19 19.77 -18.80 -5.96
CA ALA A 19 20.99 -18.65 -6.77
C ALA A 19 21.74 -17.32 -6.54
N LYS A 20 21.08 -16.28 -6.05
CA LYS A 20 21.66 -14.97 -5.72
C LYS A 20 21.96 -14.82 -4.21
N SER A 21 21.91 -15.93 -3.46
CA SER A 21 22.26 -15.94 -2.04
C SER A 21 23.67 -15.41 -1.83
N LYS A 22 23.85 -14.56 -0.82
CA LYS A 22 25.18 -14.16 -0.35
C LYS A 22 25.82 -15.24 0.52
N ASP A 23 25.03 -16.22 0.95
CA ASP A 23 25.49 -17.40 1.68
C ASP A 23 25.61 -18.58 0.70
N GLY A 24 26.85 -18.92 0.34
CA GLY A 24 27.19 -20.00 -0.58
C GLY A 24 28.48 -20.70 -0.17
N ILE A 25 28.95 -21.68 -0.95
CA ILE A 25 30.11 -22.52 -0.57
C ILE A 25 31.35 -21.66 -0.29
N ASN A 26 31.67 -20.69 -1.15
CA ASN A 26 32.83 -19.82 -0.96
C ASN A 26 32.69 -19.00 0.33
N ALA A 27 31.52 -18.39 0.57
CA ALA A 27 31.28 -17.65 1.79
C ALA A 27 31.44 -18.50 3.05
N ARG A 28 31.08 -19.79 3.00
CA ARG A 28 31.27 -20.72 4.13
C ARG A 28 32.72 -21.17 4.31
N LYS A 29 33.49 -21.31 3.22
CA LYS A 29 34.93 -21.52 3.28
C LYS A 29 35.66 -20.31 3.85
N ASP A 30 35.25 -19.10 3.47
CA ASP A 30 35.82 -17.87 4.05
C ASP A 30 35.60 -17.84 5.58
N LEU A 31 34.47 -18.34 6.11
CA LEU A 31 34.26 -18.47 7.56
C LEU A 31 35.22 -19.47 8.21
N GLU A 32 35.54 -20.56 7.51
CA GLU A 32 36.50 -21.59 7.95
C GLU A 32 37.92 -21.01 7.97
N ASP A 33 38.34 -20.35 6.90
CA ASP A 33 39.65 -19.70 6.77
C ASP A 33 39.88 -18.61 7.83
N ILE A 34 38.82 -17.87 8.19
CA ILE A 34 38.87 -16.83 9.23
C ILE A 34 38.75 -17.43 10.66
N GLY A 35 38.38 -18.70 10.79
CA GLY A 35 38.26 -19.39 12.08
C GLY A 35 37.07 -18.92 12.93
N ILE A 36 35.96 -18.51 12.31
CA ILE A 36 34.75 -18.05 12.99
C ILE A 36 33.54 -18.92 12.63
N ARG A 37 32.58 -19.04 13.55
CA ARG A 37 31.31 -19.77 13.34
C ARG A 37 31.51 -21.20 12.83
N ASN A 38 32.23 -21.99 13.61
CA ASN A 38 32.57 -23.38 13.30
C ASN A 38 31.34 -24.25 13.01
N ASP A 39 30.18 -23.90 13.57
CA ASP A 39 28.89 -24.55 13.31
C ASP A 39 28.37 -24.37 11.87
N LEU A 40 28.94 -23.42 11.11
CA LEU A 40 28.54 -23.11 9.74
C LEU A 40 29.56 -23.59 8.69
N HIS A 41 30.68 -24.18 9.10
CA HIS A 41 31.72 -24.63 8.18
C HIS A 41 31.21 -25.73 7.24
N PRO A 42 31.67 -25.75 5.98
CA PRO A 42 31.17 -26.70 4.99
C PRO A 42 31.69 -28.11 5.29
N GLU A 43 30.79 -29.10 5.32
CA GLU A 43 31.14 -30.48 5.63
C GLU A 43 31.24 -31.32 4.36
N GLN A 44 32.30 -32.10 4.22
CA GLN A 44 32.40 -33.07 3.12
C GLN A 44 31.56 -34.32 3.45
N ARG A 45 30.42 -34.48 2.77
CA ARG A 45 29.55 -35.66 2.88
C ARG A 45 29.60 -36.45 1.58
N GLY A 46 30.58 -37.35 1.49
CA GLY A 46 30.88 -38.12 0.28
C GLY A 46 31.43 -37.22 -0.83
N THR A 47 30.78 -37.22 -2.00
CA THR A 47 31.17 -36.40 -3.16
C THR A 47 30.61 -34.98 -3.14
N ARG A 48 29.71 -34.65 -2.20
CA ARG A 48 29.07 -33.33 -2.12
C ARG A 48 29.49 -32.59 -0.86
N MET A 49 29.70 -31.28 -1.02
CA MET A 49 29.84 -30.36 0.10
C MET A 49 28.46 -30.05 0.66
N TYR A 50 28.25 -30.39 1.93
CA TYR A 50 27.05 -30.07 2.68
C TYR A 50 27.24 -28.75 3.42
N LEU A 51 26.26 -27.85 3.31
CA LEU A 51 26.26 -26.59 4.06
C LEU A 51 25.31 -26.70 5.26
N PRO A 52 25.81 -26.58 6.50
CA PRO A 52 24.95 -26.58 7.67
C PRO A 52 23.91 -25.44 7.61
N PRO A 53 22.67 -25.66 8.09
CA PRO A 53 21.63 -24.64 8.12
C PRO A 53 22.06 -23.41 8.92
N ALA A 54 22.05 -22.24 8.28
CA ALA A 54 22.37 -20.98 8.96
C ALA A 54 21.16 -20.37 9.67
N PRO A 55 21.38 -19.58 10.75
CA PRO A 55 20.31 -18.90 11.48
C PRO A 55 19.61 -17.81 10.65
N HIS A 56 20.22 -17.35 9.56
CA HIS A 56 19.65 -16.37 8.63
C HIS A 56 18.95 -17.02 7.43
N THR A 57 18.83 -18.35 7.37
CA THR A 57 18.20 -19.06 6.26
C THR A 57 16.88 -19.68 6.70
N PHE A 58 15.82 -19.48 5.92
CA PHE A 58 14.54 -20.09 6.21
C PHE A 58 14.58 -21.61 6.05
N SER A 59 14.01 -22.33 7.01
CA SER A 59 13.63 -23.73 6.84
C SER A 59 12.56 -23.89 5.74
N LYS A 60 12.35 -25.12 5.26
CA LYS A 60 11.36 -25.40 4.20
C LYS A 60 9.95 -24.93 4.58
N SER A 61 9.56 -25.07 5.84
CA SER A 61 8.24 -24.64 6.33
C SER A 61 8.14 -23.12 6.43
N GLU A 62 9.22 -22.43 6.85
CA GLU A 62 9.27 -20.97 6.90
C GLU A 62 9.26 -20.35 5.50
N LYS A 63 9.95 -20.93 4.51
CA LYS A 63 9.89 -20.47 3.11
C LYS A 63 8.45 -20.44 2.59
N LYS A 64 7.70 -21.53 2.81
CA LYS A 64 6.28 -21.61 2.42
C LYS A 64 5.43 -20.54 3.12
N LYS A 65 5.62 -20.35 4.43
CA LYS A 65 4.89 -19.32 5.19
C LYS A 65 5.22 -17.91 4.69
N PHE A 66 6.49 -17.62 4.47
CA PHE A 66 6.95 -16.32 3.98
C PHE A 66 6.37 -16.02 2.59
N CYS A 67 6.54 -16.93 1.63
CA CYS A 67 6.02 -16.74 0.27
C CYS A 67 4.50 -16.64 0.26
N LYS A 68 3.78 -17.44 1.06
CA LYS A 68 2.33 -17.33 1.19
C LYS A 68 1.88 -15.97 1.73
N ARG A 69 2.56 -15.44 2.76
CA ARG A 69 2.24 -14.12 3.32
C ARG A 69 2.38 -12.99 2.30
N ILE A 70 3.41 -13.05 1.45
CA ILE A 70 3.59 -12.04 0.40
C ILE A 70 2.60 -12.28 -0.76
N TYR A 71 2.28 -13.53 -1.09
CA TYR A 71 1.31 -13.85 -2.13
C TYR A 71 -0.11 -13.40 -1.79
N ASP A 72 -0.53 -13.58 -0.53
CA ASP A 72 -1.85 -13.21 -0.05
C ASP A 72 -1.97 -11.69 0.22
N PHE A 73 -0.87 -10.93 0.12
CA PHE A 73 -0.87 -9.49 0.36
C PHE A 73 -1.67 -8.74 -0.70
N LYS A 74 -2.57 -7.86 -0.25
CA LYS A 74 -3.33 -6.94 -1.08
C LYS A 74 -3.04 -5.51 -0.63
N SER A 75 -2.50 -4.71 -1.54
CA SER A 75 -2.28 -3.28 -1.34
C SER A 75 -3.51 -2.44 -1.74
N PRO A 76 -3.62 -1.20 -1.22
CA PRO A 76 -4.52 -0.20 -1.77
C PRO A 76 -4.29 0.01 -3.27
N ASP A 77 -5.34 0.41 -3.98
CA ASP A 77 -5.25 0.66 -5.42
C ASP A 77 -4.25 1.79 -5.71
N GLY A 78 -3.47 1.63 -6.78
CA GLY A 78 -2.42 2.58 -7.15
C GLY A 78 -1.17 2.59 -6.25
N TYR A 79 -1.17 1.91 -5.09
CA TYR A 79 -0.01 1.92 -4.17
C TYR A 79 1.17 1.09 -4.68
N CYS A 80 0.93 -0.15 -5.12
CA CYS A 80 1.99 -1.00 -5.69
C CYS A 80 1.43 -1.97 -6.73
N SER A 81 2.32 -2.61 -7.49
CA SER A 81 1.90 -3.69 -8.38
C SER A 81 1.41 -4.89 -7.56
N ASN A 82 0.67 -5.81 -8.18
CA ASN A 82 0.26 -7.04 -7.52
C ASN A 82 1.49 -7.95 -7.33
N ILE A 83 2.14 -7.83 -6.17
CA ILE A 83 3.35 -8.59 -5.80
C ILE A 83 3.07 -10.10 -5.79
N GLY A 84 1.82 -10.54 -5.57
CA GLY A 84 1.44 -11.94 -5.65
C GLY A 84 1.76 -12.60 -6.99
N ASN A 85 1.69 -11.84 -8.09
CA ASN A 85 2.04 -12.34 -9.43
C ASN A 85 3.54 -12.65 -9.59
N CYS A 86 4.38 -12.13 -8.70
CA CYS A 86 5.83 -12.33 -8.69
C CYS A 86 6.25 -13.53 -7.84
N ILE A 87 5.31 -14.33 -7.32
CA ILE A 87 5.60 -15.39 -6.35
C ILE A 87 5.15 -16.75 -6.89
N ALA A 88 6.10 -17.65 -7.06
CA ALA A 88 5.85 -19.06 -7.33
C ALA A 88 5.76 -19.82 -6.00
N LEU A 89 4.53 -20.10 -5.54
CA LEU A 89 4.29 -20.73 -4.23
C LEU A 89 4.85 -22.15 -4.12
N GLU A 90 4.74 -22.95 -5.18
CA GLU A 90 5.22 -24.34 -5.19
C GLU A 90 6.75 -24.40 -5.04
N GLU A 91 7.44 -23.55 -5.77
CA GLU A 91 8.91 -23.46 -5.75
C GLU A 91 9.44 -22.58 -4.61
N CYS A 92 8.56 -21.86 -3.90
CA CYS A 92 8.91 -20.82 -2.93
C CYS A 92 9.91 -19.79 -3.50
N LYS A 93 9.71 -19.39 -4.75
CA LYS A 93 10.57 -18.41 -5.44
C LYS A 93 9.85 -17.08 -5.64
N ILE A 94 10.65 -16.02 -5.63
CA ILE A 94 10.21 -14.66 -5.93
C ILE A 94 10.96 -14.22 -7.19
N MET A 95 10.22 -13.81 -8.23
CA MET A 95 10.75 -13.48 -9.55
C MET A 95 10.04 -12.27 -10.14
N GLY A 96 10.77 -11.43 -10.89
CA GLY A 96 10.18 -10.34 -11.67
C GLY A 96 9.77 -9.09 -10.88
N LEU A 97 10.20 -8.97 -9.61
CA LEU A 97 10.01 -7.74 -8.83
C LEU A 97 10.75 -6.57 -9.48
N LYS A 98 10.08 -5.42 -9.58
CA LYS A 98 10.69 -4.15 -9.99
C LYS A 98 11.22 -3.40 -8.78
N SER A 99 12.00 -2.36 -9.01
CA SER A 99 12.59 -1.55 -7.93
C SER A 99 11.54 -1.04 -6.94
N HIS A 100 10.40 -0.54 -7.44
CA HIS A 100 9.29 -0.11 -6.58
C HIS A 100 8.75 -1.23 -5.69
N ASP A 101 8.64 -2.45 -6.20
CA ASP A 101 8.12 -3.57 -5.42
C ASP A 101 9.09 -3.92 -4.27
N TYR A 102 10.40 -3.81 -4.50
CA TYR A 102 11.40 -3.96 -3.44
C TYR A 102 11.31 -2.88 -2.36
N HIS A 103 10.96 -1.63 -2.70
CA HIS A 103 10.74 -0.58 -1.69
C HIS A 103 9.55 -0.91 -0.80
N VAL A 104 8.44 -1.32 -1.41
CA VAL A 104 7.23 -1.71 -0.67
C VAL A 104 7.52 -2.91 0.22
N LEU A 105 8.31 -3.88 -0.28
CA LEU A 105 8.77 -5.01 0.50
C LEU A 105 9.63 -4.55 1.68
N MET A 106 10.71 -3.80 1.45
CA MET A 106 11.63 -3.41 2.52
C MET A 106 10.97 -2.53 3.58
N GLN A 107 10.17 -1.54 3.19
CA GLN A 107 9.61 -0.54 4.11
C GLN A 107 8.40 -1.05 4.88
N GLN A 108 7.53 -1.85 4.26
CA GLN A 108 6.22 -2.20 4.83
C GLN A 108 6.07 -3.70 5.06
N LEU A 109 6.35 -4.52 4.06
CA LEU A 109 5.93 -5.92 4.09
C LEU A 109 6.93 -6.83 4.79
N LEU A 110 8.22 -6.61 4.62
CA LEU A 110 9.27 -7.51 5.09
C LEU A 110 9.20 -7.66 6.60
N ALA A 111 9.10 -6.55 7.34
CA ALA A 111 9.00 -6.54 8.80
C ALA A 111 7.76 -7.29 9.34
N VAL A 112 6.69 -7.41 8.54
CA VAL A 112 5.48 -8.16 8.88
C VAL A 112 5.61 -9.62 8.44
N ALA A 113 6.09 -9.84 7.21
CA ALA A 113 6.23 -11.14 6.57
C ALA A 113 7.20 -12.06 7.33
N ILE A 114 8.22 -11.52 8.00
CA ILE A 114 9.18 -12.30 8.79
C ILE A 114 8.77 -12.56 10.24
N ARG A 115 7.65 -12.00 10.72
CA ARG A 115 7.23 -12.19 12.14
C ARG A 115 6.97 -13.65 12.48
N GLY A 116 7.60 -14.13 13.54
CA GLY A 116 7.57 -15.54 13.95
C GLY A 116 8.36 -16.48 13.04
N LEU A 117 9.20 -15.96 12.13
CA LEU A 117 10.18 -16.73 11.34
C LEU A 117 11.60 -16.34 11.79
N LEU A 118 12.58 -17.23 11.62
CA LEU A 118 13.99 -17.05 12.02
C LEU A 118 14.17 -16.93 13.55
N PRO A 119 15.40 -17.10 14.07
CA PRO A 119 15.73 -16.79 15.45
C PRO A 119 15.44 -15.33 15.80
N LYS A 120 15.00 -15.07 17.04
CA LYS A 120 14.57 -13.73 17.51
C LYS A 120 15.60 -12.63 17.24
N GLY A 121 16.89 -12.91 17.40
CA GLY A 121 17.96 -11.94 17.16
C GLY A 121 18.06 -11.52 15.69
N CYS A 122 18.14 -12.49 14.78
CA CYS A 122 18.21 -12.26 13.34
C CYS A 122 16.94 -11.52 12.84
N GLN A 123 15.77 -12.01 13.26
CA GLN A 123 14.50 -11.36 12.95
C GLN A 123 14.46 -9.90 13.41
N LYS A 124 14.88 -9.61 14.65
CA LYS A 124 14.88 -8.24 15.20
C LYS A 124 15.78 -7.32 14.37
N ALA A 125 16.96 -7.78 13.97
CA ALA A 125 17.89 -6.99 13.15
C ALA A 125 17.25 -6.60 11.80
N ILE A 126 16.62 -7.55 11.12
CA ILE A 126 15.94 -7.29 9.83
C ILE A 126 14.74 -6.36 10.01
N ILE A 127 13.93 -6.53 11.07
CA ILE A 127 12.80 -5.64 11.36
C ILE A 127 13.30 -4.20 11.59
N ARG A 128 14.41 -4.02 12.33
CA ARG A 128 14.99 -2.70 12.55
C ARG A 128 15.49 -2.07 11.25
N LEU A 129 16.15 -2.84 10.38
CA LEU A 129 16.56 -2.37 9.06
C LEU A 129 15.35 -1.90 8.21
N SER A 130 14.27 -2.67 8.20
CA SER A 130 13.01 -2.27 7.55
C SER A 130 12.44 -0.97 8.12
N ARG A 131 12.45 -0.80 9.45
CA ARG A 131 11.98 0.42 10.12
C ARG A 131 12.86 1.63 9.83
N PHE A 132 14.17 1.43 9.74
CA PHE A 132 15.12 2.46 9.34
C PHE A 132 14.74 3.00 7.94
N PHE A 133 14.59 2.11 6.94
CA PHE A 133 14.18 2.52 5.59
C PHE A 133 12.78 3.12 5.55
N ASN A 134 11.83 2.58 6.31
CA ASN A 134 10.49 3.15 6.40
C ASN A 134 10.54 4.60 6.89
N THR A 135 11.26 4.87 7.98
CA THR A 135 11.38 6.21 8.57
C THR A 135 12.13 7.17 7.65
N LEU A 136 13.23 6.71 7.05
CA LEU A 136 14.04 7.49 6.11
C LEU A 136 13.27 7.90 4.85
N CYS A 137 12.31 7.08 4.41
CA CYS A 137 11.53 7.30 3.19
C CYS A 137 10.18 7.99 3.42
N GLN A 138 9.89 8.47 4.64
CA GLN A 138 8.66 9.22 4.90
C GLN A 138 8.64 10.54 4.12
N ARG A 139 7.43 11.00 3.75
CA ARG A 139 7.22 12.27 3.04
C ARG A 139 7.69 13.46 3.87
N ALA A 140 7.41 13.43 5.17
CA ALA A 140 7.87 14.42 6.14
C ALA A 140 8.70 13.67 7.19
N ILE A 141 9.90 14.18 7.45
CA ILE A 141 10.86 13.57 8.38
C ILE A 141 11.28 14.63 9.37
N ASP A 142 11.21 14.27 10.65
CA ASP A 142 11.71 15.09 11.73
C ASP A 142 13.24 15.06 11.77
N SER A 143 13.85 16.26 11.78
CA SER A 143 15.30 16.42 11.80
C SER A 143 15.97 15.80 13.04
N GLU A 144 15.28 15.77 14.19
CA GLU A 144 15.81 15.17 15.41
C GLU A 144 15.84 13.64 15.30
N LYS A 145 14.82 13.05 14.66
CA LYS A 145 14.80 11.61 14.39
C LYS A 145 15.94 11.19 13.47
N LEU A 146 16.36 12.04 12.52
CA LEU A 146 17.50 11.73 11.65
C LEU A 146 18.82 11.57 12.43
N LEU A 147 19.04 12.34 13.51
CA LEU A 147 20.20 12.16 14.39
C LEU A 147 20.19 10.79 15.06
N SER A 148 19.02 10.36 15.55
CA SER A 148 18.86 9.04 16.14
C SER A 148 19.08 7.92 15.12
N LEU A 149 18.64 8.11 13.86
CA LEU A 149 18.82 7.16 12.77
C LEU A 149 20.29 7.01 12.35
N GLU A 150 21.09 8.09 12.41
CA GLU A 150 22.54 8.04 12.16
C GLU A 150 23.25 7.08 13.13
N TYR A 151 22.86 7.07 14.40
CA TYR A 151 23.39 6.10 15.37
C TYR A 151 22.76 4.71 15.21
N GLU A 152 21.44 4.65 14.99
CA GLU A 152 20.71 3.39 14.93
C GLU A 152 21.20 2.48 13.80
N ILE A 153 21.52 3.05 12.63
CA ILE A 153 21.95 2.25 11.48
C ILE A 153 23.28 1.54 11.74
N SER A 154 24.22 2.18 12.45
CA SER A 154 25.47 1.54 12.86
C SER A 154 25.20 0.32 13.75
N GLU A 155 24.30 0.45 14.73
CA GLU A 155 23.93 -0.66 15.60
C GLU A 155 23.21 -1.78 14.82
N ILE A 156 22.35 -1.42 13.86
CA ILE A 156 21.65 -2.39 13.00
C ILE A 156 22.65 -3.20 12.17
N LEU A 157 23.64 -2.55 11.55
CA LEU A 157 24.67 -3.24 10.78
C LEU A 157 25.48 -4.21 11.66
N CYS A 158 25.91 -3.78 12.85
CA CYS A 158 26.58 -4.67 13.81
C CYS A 158 25.68 -5.84 14.23
N GLN A 159 24.37 -5.62 14.39
CA GLN A 159 23.43 -6.71 14.70
C GLN A 159 23.28 -7.70 13.55
N LEU A 160 23.25 -7.22 12.30
CA LEU A 160 23.24 -8.09 11.12
C LEU A 160 24.54 -8.89 11.01
N GLU A 161 25.69 -8.27 11.29
CA GLU A 161 27.02 -8.91 11.25
C GLU A 161 27.15 -10.07 12.22
N ARG A 162 26.30 -10.16 13.26
CA ARG A 162 26.26 -11.32 14.16
C ARG A 162 25.65 -12.57 13.51
N PHE A 163 24.82 -12.41 12.48
CA PHE A 163 24.06 -13.50 11.87
C PHE A 163 24.46 -13.79 10.43
N PHE A 164 24.73 -12.77 9.62
CA PHE A 164 25.03 -12.89 8.20
C PHE A 164 26.52 -13.11 7.94
N PRO A 165 26.93 -13.78 6.85
CA PRO A 165 28.34 -13.99 6.51
C PRO A 165 28.98 -12.69 5.98
N PRO A 166 30.33 -12.54 6.03
CA PRO A 166 31.03 -11.37 5.50
C PRO A 166 30.68 -11.04 4.04
N SER A 167 30.46 -12.05 3.20
CA SER A 167 30.02 -11.91 1.81
C SER A 167 28.68 -11.18 1.62
N PHE A 168 27.86 -11.11 2.67
CA PHE A 168 26.62 -10.32 2.66
C PHE A 168 26.93 -8.82 2.67
N PHE A 169 27.98 -8.39 3.37
CA PHE A 169 28.36 -7.00 3.61
C PHE A 169 29.14 -6.41 2.43
N ASP A 170 28.52 -6.37 1.26
CA ASP A 170 29.05 -5.62 0.14
C ASP A 170 28.85 -4.11 0.32
N ILE A 171 29.40 -3.33 -0.61
CA ILE A 171 29.31 -1.86 -0.56
C ILE A 171 27.87 -1.36 -0.40
N MET A 172 26.87 -2.06 -0.96
CA MET A 172 25.46 -1.63 -0.88
C MET A 172 24.91 -1.80 0.54
N ILE A 173 25.35 -2.79 1.32
CA ILE A 173 24.96 -2.97 2.72
C ILE A 173 25.58 -1.90 3.63
N HIS A 174 26.74 -1.35 3.27
CA HIS A 174 27.42 -0.32 4.07
C HIS A 174 26.91 1.10 3.80
N LEU A 175 26.46 1.41 2.58
CA LEU A 175 25.94 2.74 2.23
C LEU A 175 24.84 3.33 3.15
N PRO A 176 23.92 2.53 3.75
CA PRO A 176 22.93 3.02 4.70
C PRO A 176 23.47 3.89 5.83
N ILE A 177 24.72 3.69 6.25
CA ILE A 177 25.36 4.49 7.30
C ILE A 177 25.42 5.99 6.95
N HIS A 178 25.41 6.32 5.66
CA HIS A 178 25.46 7.70 5.19
C HIS A 178 24.07 8.31 4.95
N LEU A 179 23.03 7.49 4.80
CA LEU A 179 21.73 7.94 4.30
C LEU A 179 21.00 8.89 5.26
N ALA A 180 21.09 8.65 6.57
CA ALA A 180 20.45 9.52 7.56
C ALA A 180 21.09 10.92 7.57
N ARG A 181 22.43 10.98 7.54
CA ARG A 181 23.18 12.24 7.43
C ARG A 181 22.89 12.94 6.11
N GLU A 182 22.83 12.19 5.02
CA GLU A 182 22.48 12.69 3.70
C GLU A 182 21.09 13.35 3.69
N ALA A 183 20.09 12.69 4.28
CA ALA A 183 18.74 13.22 4.42
C ALA A 183 18.68 14.46 5.33
N ARG A 184 19.51 14.52 6.37
CA ARG A 184 19.61 15.69 7.25
C ARG A 184 20.19 16.91 6.54
N LEU A 185 21.19 16.71 5.69
CA LEU A 185 21.90 17.79 5.02
C LEU A 185 21.17 18.33 3.78
N CYS A 186 20.53 17.47 2.98
CA CYS A 186 19.89 17.94 1.74
C CYS A 186 18.42 17.55 1.62
N GLY A 187 17.77 17.22 2.74
CA GLY A 187 16.34 17.00 2.81
C GLY A 187 15.89 15.59 2.40
N PRO A 188 14.56 15.38 2.25
CA PRO A 188 13.97 14.07 2.05
C PRO A 188 14.52 13.30 0.85
N VAL A 189 14.68 11.98 1.03
CA VAL A 189 15.35 11.11 0.05
C VAL A 189 14.64 11.02 -1.30
N HIS A 190 13.32 11.21 -1.35
CA HIS A 190 12.52 11.02 -2.56
C HIS A 190 12.84 12.02 -3.70
N PHE A 191 13.40 13.19 -3.38
CA PHE A 191 13.85 14.16 -4.39
C PHE A 191 15.26 13.88 -4.91
N ARG A 192 16.03 13.06 -4.20
CA ARG A 192 17.44 12.83 -4.48
C ARG A 192 17.73 11.47 -5.06
N TRP A 193 16.88 10.50 -4.77
CA TRP A 193 16.96 9.21 -5.39
C TRP A 193 16.70 9.35 -6.88
N MET A 194 17.25 8.44 -7.67
CA MET A 194 17.23 8.62 -9.11
C MET A 194 15.90 8.23 -9.75
N TYR A 195 14.90 7.80 -8.97
CA TYR A 195 13.61 7.38 -9.52
C TYR A 195 12.93 8.46 -10.38
N PRO A 196 12.86 9.74 -9.99
CA PRO A 196 12.29 10.78 -10.84
C PRO A 196 13.07 10.92 -12.14
N PHE A 197 14.40 10.89 -12.07
CA PHE A 197 15.29 11.00 -13.22
C PHE A 197 15.16 9.80 -14.16
N GLU A 198 15.19 8.56 -13.66
CA GLU A 198 14.99 7.34 -14.45
C GLU A 198 13.62 7.30 -15.12
N ARG A 199 12.55 7.73 -14.40
CA ARG A 199 11.20 7.81 -14.97
C ARG A 199 11.11 8.86 -16.08
N TYR A 200 11.71 10.03 -15.87
CA TYR A 200 11.74 11.10 -16.85
C TYR A 200 12.54 10.69 -18.09
N MET A 201 13.74 10.12 -17.90
CA MET A 201 14.56 9.60 -19.01
C MET A 201 13.83 8.51 -19.80
N LYS A 202 13.01 7.67 -19.15
CA LYS A 202 12.16 6.69 -19.86
C LYS A 202 11.11 7.37 -20.75
N ALA A 203 10.56 8.51 -20.33
CA ALA A 203 9.63 9.28 -21.16
C ALA A 203 10.37 9.87 -22.37
N LEU A 204 11.49 10.57 -22.14
CA LEU A 204 12.31 11.14 -23.20
C LEU A 204 12.80 10.11 -24.21
N LYS A 205 13.15 8.90 -23.76
CA LYS A 205 13.55 7.80 -24.63
C LYS A 205 12.49 7.44 -25.68
N LYS A 206 11.19 7.64 -25.38
CA LYS A 206 10.11 7.38 -26.35
C LYS A 206 10.05 8.44 -27.46
N CYS A 207 10.56 9.64 -27.21
CA CYS A 207 10.63 10.73 -28.17
C CYS A 207 11.73 10.50 -29.22
N VAL A 208 12.77 9.75 -28.87
CA VAL A 208 13.92 9.50 -29.75
C VAL A 208 13.54 8.54 -30.88
N ARG A 209 13.24 9.08 -32.07
CA ARG A 209 12.99 8.32 -33.30
C ARG A 209 14.26 8.09 -34.14
N ASN A 210 15.23 9.00 -34.03
CA ASN A 210 16.53 8.91 -34.69
C ASN A 210 17.65 9.01 -33.65
N THR A 211 18.40 7.92 -33.46
CA THR A 211 19.51 7.86 -32.50
C THR A 211 20.72 8.70 -32.90
N ALA A 212 20.83 9.14 -34.15
CA ALA A 212 21.90 10.03 -34.61
C ALA A 212 21.66 11.50 -34.23
N ARG A 213 20.42 11.87 -33.85
CA ARG A 213 20.03 13.23 -33.45
C ARG A 213 18.98 13.21 -32.31
N PRO A 214 19.32 12.62 -31.15
CA PRO A 214 18.35 12.41 -30.08
C PRO A 214 17.76 13.71 -29.52
N GLU A 215 18.57 14.77 -29.40
CA GLU A 215 18.16 16.07 -28.89
C GLU A 215 17.11 16.71 -29.81
N GLY A 216 17.33 16.63 -31.13
CA GLY A 216 16.38 17.14 -32.13
C GLY A 216 15.04 16.39 -32.09
N CYS A 217 15.07 15.06 -31.95
CA CYS A 217 13.84 14.28 -31.82
C CYS A 217 13.07 14.59 -30.53
N ILE A 218 13.78 14.81 -29.42
CA ILE A 218 13.17 15.22 -28.15
C ILE A 218 12.53 16.60 -28.28
N ALA A 219 13.24 17.58 -28.86
CA ALA A 219 12.71 18.93 -29.06
C ALA A 219 11.46 18.96 -29.94
N GLU A 220 11.47 18.21 -31.06
CA GLU A 220 10.31 18.09 -31.96
C GLU A 220 9.12 17.41 -31.27
N SER A 221 9.36 16.32 -30.52
CA SER A 221 8.29 15.63 -29.79
C SER A 221 7.70 16.50 -28.68
N TYR A 222 8.56 17.26 -27.98
CA TYR A 222 8.12 18.20 -26.95
C TYR A 222 7.25 19.32 -27.55
N LEU A 223 7.66 19.92 -28.68
CA LEU A 223 6.84 20.90 -29.40
C LEU A 223 5.47 20.32 -29.80
N ALA A 224 5.43 19.07 -30.28
CA ALA A 224 4.19 18.41 -30.61
C ALA A 224 3.29 18.19 -29.37
N GLU A 225 3.86 17.78 -28.24
CA GLU A 225 3.13 17.63 -26.98
C GLU A 225 2.56 18.97 -26.47
N GLU A 226 3.34 20.04 -26.50
CA GLU A 226 2.90 21.40 -26.11
C GLU A 226 1.78 21.92 -27.04
N CYS A 227 1.90 21.74 -28.36
CA CYS A 227 0.84 22.10 -29.30
C CYS A 227 -0.46 21.33 -29.02
N ILE A 228 -0.37 20.02 -28.73
CA ILE A 228 -1.54 19.21 -28.37
C ILE A 228 -2.14 19.66 -27.03
N ALA A 229 -1.31 19.98 -26.04
CA ALA A 229 -1.77 20.47 -24.75
C ALA A 229 -2.49 21.82 -24.88
N PHE A 230 -1.95 22.75 -25.67
CA PHE A 230 -2.59 24.03 -25.98
C PHE A 230 -3.93 23.83 -26.69
N CYS A 231 -3.96 22.98 -27.72
CA CYS A 231 -5.21 22.64 -28.41
C CYS A 231 -6.23 22.00 -27.46
N ARG A 232 -5.79 21.14 -26.53
CA ARG A 232 -6.65 20.55 -25.51
C ARG A 232 -7.26 21.61 -24.61
N GLU A 233 -6.45 22.50 -24.05
CA GLU A 233 -6.93 23.57 -23.16
C GLU A 233 -7.92 24.51 -23.90
N PHE A 234 -7.63 24.82 -25.16
CA PHE A 234 -8.54 25.59 -26.00
C PHE A 234 -9.88 24.87 -26.24
N LEU A 235 -9.84 23.56 -26.52
CA LEU A 235 -11.03 22.75 -26.76
C LEU A 235 -11.85 22.56 -25.47
N GLU A 236 -11.23 22.35 -24.32
CA GLU A 236 -11.91 22.26 -23.01
C GLU A 236 -12.67 23.55 -22.68
N LYS A 237 -12.12 24.71 -23.04
CA LYS A 237 -12.81 26.01 -22.87
C LYS A 237 -13.90 26.27 -23.91
N SER A 238 -13.76 25.71 -25.11
CA SER A 238 -14.63 26.00 -26.26
C SER A 238 -15.77 24.98 -26.42
N LEU A 239 -15.61 23.78 -25.89
CA LEU A 239 -16.55 22.68 -25.97
C LEU A 239 -16.79 22.14 -24.55
N HIS A 240 -18.06 22.11 -24.11
CA HIS A 240 -18.47 21.32 -22.95
C HIS A 240 -18.41 19.83 -23.31
N VAL A 241 -17.21 19.26 -23.39
CA VAL A 241 -17.02 17.83 -23.53
C VAL A 241 -17.11 17.21 -22.14
N GLU A 242 -18.13 16.39 -21.90
CA GLU A 242 -18.16 15.51 -20.74
C GLU A 242 -16.95 14.56 -20.83
N GLU A 243 -15.99 14.73 -19.92
CA GLU A 243 -14.82 13.86 -19.87
C GLU A 243 -15.23 12.41 -19.57
N ASN A 244 -14.61 11.46 -20.25
CA ASN A 244 -14.63 10.08 -19.78
C ASN A 244 -13.75 9.99 -18.52
N GLU A 245 -14.32 9.51 -17.42
CA GLU A 245 -13.67 9.40 -16.11
C GLU A 245 -12.28 8.75 -16.18
N VAL A 246 -11.24 9.54 -15.88
CA VAL A 246 -9.84 9.11 -15.94
C VAL A 246 -9.52 8.20 -14.76
N ARG A 247 -8.74 7.16 -15.01
CA ARG A 247 -8.23 6.26 -13.98
C ARG A 247 -7.30 7.04 -13.03
N ASN A 248 -7.75 7.22 -11.78
CA ASN A 248 -7.03 7.76 -10.60
C ASN A 248 -7.25 9.25 -10.32
N VAL A 249 -8.40 9.80 -10.68
CA VAL A 249 -8.88 11.04 -10.07
C VAL A 249 -9.55 10.68 -8.74
N GLU A 250 -9.07 11.26 -7.64
CA GLU A 250 -9.70 11.14 -6.33
C GLU A 250 -11.06 11.86 -6.40
N PHE A 251 -12.14 11.13 -6.15
CA PHE A 251 -13.45 11.73 -5.93
C PHE A 251 -13.44 12.37 -4.54
N GLU A 252 -13.13 13.66 -4.47
CA GLU A 252 -13.41 14.46 -3.27
C GLU A 252 -14.84 14.96 -3.37
N ASN A 253 -15.74 14.29 -2.66
CA ASN A 253 -17.08 14.80 -2.41
C ASN A 253 -17.30 14.83 -0.89
N ASP A 254 -17.29 16.03 -0.30
CA ASP A 254 -17.32 16.26 1.16
C ASP A 254 -18.58 15.71 1.88
N THR A 255 -19.58 15.23 1.12
CA THR A 255 -20.89 14.85 1.65
C THR A 255 -21.32 13.42 1.35
N ILE A 256 -20.74 12.74 0.35
CA ILE A 256 -21.08 11.37 -0.02
C ILE A 256 -19.77 10.63 -0.33
N LEU A 257 -19.56 9.48 0.32
CA LEU A 257 -18.46 8.56 -0.01
C LEU A 257 -18.64 8.04 -1.44
N GLU A 258 -18.17 8.79 -2.42
CA GLU A 258 -18.17 8.39 -3.81
C GLU A 258 -17.00 7.46 -4.08
N GLY A 259 -17.32 6.29 -4.61
CA GLY A 259 -16.34 5.32 -5.08
C GLY A 259 -16.53 5.01 -6.55
N ARG A 260 -15.63 4.18 -7.10
CA ARG A 260 -15.68 3.77 -8.51
C ARG A 260 -15.83 2.26 -8.67
N PRO A 261 -16.68 1.77 -9.60
CA PRO A 261 -16.75 0.36 -9.92
C PRO A 261 -15.50 -0.11 -10.68
N ILE A 262 -14.95 -1.25 -10.30
CA ILE A 262 -13.78 -1.87 -10.95
C ILE A 262 -14.19 -2.68 -12.19
N SER A 263 -15.45 -3.12 -12.23
CA SER A 263 -16.01 -3.95 -13.29
C SER A 263 -17.20 -3.28 -13.94
N LYS A 264 -17.53 -3.69 -15.17
CA LYS A 264 -18.78 -3.30 -15.84
C LYS A 264 -19.97 -3.50 -14.89
N THR A 265 -20.70 -2.41 -14.70
CA THR A 265 -21.83 -2.36 -13.79
C THR A 265 -23.06 -2.97 -14.42
N THR A 266 -23.82 -3.76 -13.67
CA THR A 266 -25.12 -4.31 -14.10
C THR A 266 -26.25 -3.66 -13.33
N ALA A 267 -27.32 -3.29 -14.01
CA ALA A 267 -28.52 -2.81 -13.37
C ALA A 267 -29.20 -3.98 -12.64
N ILE A 268 -29.47 -3.80 -11.35
CA ILE A 268 -30.26 -4.73 -10.54
C ILE A 268 -31.47 -3.99 -9.96
N MET A 269 -32.52 -4.74 -9.67
CA MET A 269 -33.69 -4.22 -8.96
C MET A 269 -33.63 -4.73 -7.52
N LEU A 270 -33.55 -3.81 -6.56
CA LEU A 270 -33.59 -4.14 -5.14
C LEU A 270 -35.01 -4.55 -4.74
N THR A 271 -35.12 -5.57 -3.89
CA THR A 271 -36.36 -5.87 -3.19
C THR A 271 -36.71 -4.75 -2.22
N ASP A 272 -37.99 -4.62 -1.84
CA ASP A 272 -38.42 -3.60 -0.88
C ASP A 272 -37.71 -3.74 0.48
N LYS A 273 -37.41 -4.98 0.88
CA LYS A 273 -36.64 -5.26 2.10
C LYS A 273 -35.20 -4.76 1.99
N GLU A 274 -34.49 -5.07 0.91
CA GLU A 274 -33.10 -4.61 0.69
C GLU A 274 -33.03 -3.10 0.59
N LYS A 275 -33.98 -2.49 -0.14
CA LYS A 275 -34.10 -1.04 -0.25
C LYS A 275 -34.25 -0.38 1.12
N ASN A 276 -35.17 -0.88 1.95
CA ASN A 276 -35.42 -0.31 3.28
C ASN A 276 -34.22 -0.48 4.21
N ILE A 277 -33.55 -1.64 4.16
CA ILE A 277 -32.31 -1.88 4.92
C ILE A 277 -31.23 -0.89 4.47
N ALA A 278 -30.98 -0.76 3.17
CA ALA A 278 -29.96 0.14 2.63
C ALA A 278 -30.25 1.61 2.99
N HIS A 279 -31.50 2.06 2.81
CA HIS A 279 -31.92 3.42 3.15
C HIS A 279 -31.71 3.73 4.64
N ARG A 280 -32.12 2.81 5.52
CA ARG A 280 -31.91 2.96 6.96
C ARG A 280 -30.44 3.01 7.33
N SER A 281 -29.62 2.14 6.74
CA SER A 281 -28.17 2.13 6.98
C SER A 281 -27.53 3.46 6.58
N VAL A 282 -27.95 4.08 5.48
CA VAL A 282 -27.46 5.40 5.09
C VAL A 282 -27.88 6.46 6.13
N ILE A 283 -29.16 6.49 6.53
CA ILE A 283 -29.65 7.46 7.52
C ILE A 283 -28.86 7.38 8.83
N LEU A 284 -28.63 6.16 9.36
CA LEU A 284 -27.98 5.97 10.66
C LEU A 284 -26.47 6.23 10.66
N ASN A 285 -25.83 6.27 9.48
CA ASN A 285 -24.38 6.45 9.34
C ASN A 285 -24.01 7.78 8.66
N THR A 286 -24.97 8.68 8.44
CA THR A 286 -24.74 10.00 7.83
C THR A 286 -24.79 11.07 8.92
N SER A 287 -23.70 11.79 9.14
CA SER A 287 -23.58 12.80 10.21
C SER A 287 -24.65 13.90 10.17
N ILE A 288 -25.11 14.28 8.98
CA ILE A 288 -26.17 15.30 8.80
C ILE A 288 -27.52 14.81 9.39
N MET A 289 -27.73 13.50 9.52
CA MET A 289 -28.97 12.92 10.02
C MET A 289 -28.97 12.70 11.54
N ASP A 290 -27.82 12.81 12.22
CA ASP A 290 -27.69 12.58 13.66
C ASP A 290 -28.69 13.38 14.51
N PRO A 291 -28.94 14.68 14.24
CA PRO A 291 -29.93 15.45 15.02
C PRO A 291 -31.36 14.90 14.88
N PHE A 292 -31.70 14.36 13.70
CA PHE A 292 -33.03 13.79 13.44
C PHE A 292 -33.18 12.39 14.04
N VAL A 293 -32.10 11.61 14.07
CA VAL A 293 -32.05 10.32 14.78
C VAL A 293 -32.30 10.55 16.26
N GLN A 294 -31.62 11.53 16.87
CA GLN A 294 -31.80 11.88 18.28
C GLN A 294 -33.22 12.39 18.57
N MET A 295 -33.74 13.31 17.74
CA MET A 295 -35.10 13.84 17.89
C MET A 295 -36.17 12.73 17.83
N HIS A 296 -36.01 11.75 16.94
CA HIS A 296 -36.95 10.62 16.85
C HIS A 296 -36.86 9.71 18.09
N LEU A 297 -35.66 9.48 18.64
CA LEU A 297 -35.50 8.72 19.89
C LEU A 297 -36.17 9.42 21.08
N GLU A 298 -36.00 10.74 21.20
CA GLU A 298 -36.63 11.56 22.24
C GLU A 298 -38.17 11.60 22.10
N GLU A 299 -38.69 11.68 20.87
CA GLU A 299 -40.14 11.58 20.59
C GLU A 299 -40.71 10.20 20.94
N LEU A 300 -39.95 9.12 20.74
CA LEU A 300 -40.40 7.76 21.09
C LEU A 300 -40.39 7.52 22.60
N GLN A 301 -39.37 8.04 23.30
CA GLN A 301 -39.27 7.96 24.75
C GLN A 301 -40.37 8.76 25.45
N SER A 302 -40.67 9.97 24.96
CA SER A 302 -41.74 10.81 25.52
C SER A 302 -43.15 10.23 25.31
N LYS A 303 -43.41 9.58 24.17
CA LYS A 303 -44.71 8.94 23.88
C LYS A 303 -44.94 7.64 24.66
N HIS A 304 -43.87 6.94 25.05
CA HIS A 304 -43.98 5.65 25.75
C HIS A 304 -42.98 5.57 26.91
N LYS A 305 -43.41 5.97 28.12
CA LYS A 305 -42.62 5.86 29.37
C LYS A 305 -42.08 4.44 29.68
N GLN A 306 -42.64 3.39 29.07
CA GLN A 306 -42.15 2.01 29.19
C GLN A 306 -40.87 1.73 28.37
N LEU A 307 -40.64 2.48 27.29
CA LEU A 307 -39.47 2.35 26.41
C LEU A 307 -38.21 3.00 27.01
N GLU A 308 -38.38 3.87 28.00
CA GLU A 308 -37.29 4.52 28.74
C GLU A 308 -36.44 3.49 29.51
N LYS A 309 -37.04 2.37 29.92
CA LYS A 309 -36.38 1.31 30.68
C LYS A 309 -35.80 0.17 29.83
N ASN A 310 -36.18 0.06 28.55
CA ASN A 310 -35.77 -1.05 27.68
C ASN A 310 -35.25 -0.56 26.33
N GLN A 311 -33.93 -0.30 26.28
CA GLN A 311 -33.25 0.22 25.10
C GLN A 311 -33.38 -0.67 23.86
N THR A 312 -33.46 -1.99 24.02
CA THR A 312 -33.58 -2.94 22.90
C THR A 312 -34.89 -2.76 22.14
N ILE A 313 -35.99 -2.55 22.86
CA ILE A 313 -37.32 -2.35 22.25
C ILE A 313 -37.40 -0.96 21.61
N LEU A 314 -36.81 0.06 22.26
CA LEU A 314 -36.72 1.41 21.71
C LEU A 314 -36.01 1.43 20.36
N TRP A 315 -34.81 0.83 20.27
CA TRP A 315 -34.06 0.74 19.02
C TRP A 315 -34.78 -0.08 17.95
N LYS A 316 -35.52 -1.13 18.31
CA LYS A 316 -36.34 -1.90 17.37
C LYS A 316 -37.43 -1.03 16.73
N GLN A 317 -38.20 -0.32 17.56
CA GLN A 317 -39.27 0.56 17.07
C GLN A 317 -38.73 1.75 16.28
N HIS A 318 -37.61 2.32 16.72
CA HIS A 318 -36.89 3.36 16.00
C HIS A 318 -36.49 2.88 14.60
N ASN A 319 -35.85 1.71 14.51
CA ASN A 319 -35.40 1.12 13.25
C ASN A 319 -36.53 0.73 12.28
N GLU A 320 -37.75 0.53 12.78
CA GLU A 320 -38.94 0.24 11.97
C GLU A 320 -39.59 1.53 11.42
N LYS A 321 -39.61 2.61 12.21
CA LYS A 321 -40.40 3.82 11.90
C LYS A 321 -39.60 5.04 11.45
N ILE A 322 -38.28 5.05 11.63
CA ILE A 322 -37.44 6.23 11.36
C ILE A 322 -37.54 6.72 9.91
N THR A 323 -37.58 5.82 8.92
CA THR A 323 -37.66 6.20 7.50
C THR A 323 -38.96 6.92 7.17
N GLU A 324 -40.08 6.45 7.71
CA GLU A 324 -41.40 7.08 7.56
C GLU A 324 -41.49 8.40 8.32
N TRP A 325 -40.96 8.44 9.55
CA TRP A 325 -40.95 9.63 10.40
C TRP A 325 -40.13 10.76 9.78
N ILE A 326 -38.93 10.47 9.26
CA ILE A 326 -38.08 11.48 8.59
C ILE A 326 -38.76 12.00 7.33
N LYS A 327 -39.39 11.14 6.54
CA LYS A 327 -40.11 11.53 5.33
C LYS A 327 -41.30 12.45 5.64
N ALA A 328 -41.98 12.25 6.77
CA ALA A 328 -43.05 13.11 7.24
C ALA A 328 -42.54 14.46 7.76
N LYS A 329 -41.39 14.48 8.44
CA LYS A 329 -40.79 15.69 9.03
C LYS A 329 -40.12 16.60 7.99
N ILE A 330 -39.56 16.01 6.92
CA ILE A 330 -38.85 16.72 5.84
C ILE A 330 -39.54 16.45 4.50
N PRO A 331 -40.60 17.19 4.15
CA PRO A 331 -41.22 17.12 2.83
C PRO A 331 -40.24 17.54 1.73
N ILE A 332 -40.33 16.92 0.56
CA ILE A 332 -39.47 17.25 -0.59
C ILE A 332 -39.65 18.70 -1.09
N THR A 333 -40.82 19.29 -0.80
CA THR A 333 -41.20 20.67 -1.12
C THR A 333 -40.71 21.70 -0.09
N SER A 334 -40.09 21.27 1.01
CA SER A 334 -39.61 22.20 2.04
C SER A 334 -38.47 23.08 1.52
N THR A 335 -38.61 24.40 1.65
CA THR A 335 -37.56 25.38 1.32
C THR A 335 -36.52 25.55 2.44
N ASN A 336 -36.82 25.08 3.65
CA ASN A 336 -36.00 25.31 4.84
C ASN A 336 -34.90 24.25 5.04
N HIS A 337 -34.89 23.18 4.23
CA HIS A 337 -33.95 22.07 4.35
C HIS A 337 -33.01 22.00 3.14
N SER A 338 -31.75 21.62 3.39
CA SER A 338 -30.77 21.43 2.33
C SER A 338 -31.24 20.42 1.28
N LYS A 339 -30.77 20.56 0.03
CA LYS A 339 -31.11 19.63 -1.06
C LYS A 339 -30.76 18.18 -0.69
N THR A 340 -29.62 17.97 -0.04
CA THR A 340 -29.13 16.66 0.41
C THR A 340 -30.07 16.04 1.45
N LEU A 341 -30.49 16.80 2.47
CA LEU A 341 -31.43 16.33 3.49
C LEU A 341 -32.77 15.90 2.90
N ARG A 342 -33.29 16.66 1.92
CA ARG A 342 -34.54 16.32 1.23
C ARG A 342 -34.45 15.00 0.46
N TRP A 343 -33.32 14.76 -0.22
CA TRP A 343 -33.11 13.50 -0.94
C TRP A 343 -32.94 12.31 0.00
N LEU A 344 -32.22 12.48 1.11
CA LEU A 344 -32.07 11.45 2.13
C LEU A 344 -33.41 11.09 2.79
N ALA A 345 -34.27 12.08 3.04
CA ALA A 345 -35.62 11.86 3.58
C ALA A 345 -36.55 11.13 2.60
N TYR A 346 -36.45 11.44 1.30
CA TYR A 346 -37.29 10.81 0.28
C TYR A 346 -36.91 9.34 0.01
N GLY A 347 -35.63 9.03 0.10
CA GLY A 347 -35.09 7.67 -0.01
C GLY A 347 -34.69 7.24 -1.43
N PRO A 348 -34.01 6.10 -1.55
CA PRO A 348 -33.38 5.66 -2.79
C PRO A 348 -34.39 5.10 -3.81
N LYS A 349 -33.97 5.07 -5.09
CA LYS A 349 -34.69 4.35 -6.16
C LYS A 349 -34.55 2.83 -5.96
N LYS A 350 -35.49 2.06 -6.53
CA LYS A 350 -35.40 0.58 -6.54
C LYS A 350 -34.34 0.05 -7.51
N SER A 351 -34.04 0.81 -8.56
CA SER A 351 -32.96 0.52 -9.50
C SER A 351 -31.61 0.82 -8.84
N ALA A 352 -30.75 -0.19 -8.75
CA ALA A 352 -29.39 -0.05 -8.25
C ALA A 352 -28.39 -0.62 -9.26
N LEU A 353 -27.13 -0.31 -9.02
CA LEU A 353 -26.00 -0.69 -9.85
C LEU A 353 -25.16 -1.70 -9.08
N SER A 354 -24.92 -2.87 -9.66
CA SER A 354 -24.09 -3.94 -9.08
C SER A 354 -22.74 -4.02 -9.78
N CYS A 355 -21.67 -4.16 -9.02
CA CYS A 355 -20.31 -4.35 -9.51
C CYS A 355 -19.57 -5.42 -8.70
N LYS A 356 -18.62 -6.13 -9.32
CA LYS A 356 -17.83 -7.20 -8.67
C LYS A 356 -16.74 -6.66 -7.73
N GLY A 357 -16.49 -5.35 -7.77
CA GLY A 357 -15.54 -4.65 -6.92
C GLY A 357 -15.76 -3.16 -7.06
N TYR A 358 -15.60 -2.45 -5.96
CA TYR A 358 -15.89 -1.02 -5.86
C TYR A 358 -14.81 -0.38 -4.99
N ILE A 359 -14.16 0.65 -5.50
CA ILE A 359 -13.07 1.32 -4.78
C ILE A 359 -13.65 2.52 -4.05
N ILE A 360 -13.47 2.57 -2.73
CA ILE A 360 -13.79 3.73 -1.89
C ILE A 360 -12.51 4.14 -1.17
N ASN A 361 -12.12 5.41 -1.27
CA ASN A 361 -10.90 5.95 -0.64
C ASN A 361 -9.63 5.14 -0.94
N GLY A 362 -9.47 4.68 -2.18
CA GLY A 362 -8.31 3.88 -2.61
C GLY A 362 -8.29 2.42 -2.12
N MET A 363 -9.32 1.99 -1.38
CA MET A 363 -9.47 0.61 -0.89
C MET A 363 -10.46 -0.15 -1.78
N ARG A 364 -10.07 -1.35 -2.22
CA ARG A 364 -10.86 -2.23 -3.10
C ARG A 364 -11.80 -3.17 -2.34
#